data_AF-A0A1Y3TAG9-F1
#
_entry.id   AF-A0A1Y3TAG9-F1
#
_cell.length_a   1.000
_cell.length_b   1.000
_cell.length_c   1.000
_cell.angle_alpha   90.00
_cell.angle_beta   90.00
_cell.angle_gamma   90.00
#
_symmetry.space_group_name_H-M   'P 1'
#
loop_
_entity.id
_entity.type
_entity.pdbx_description
1 polymer ?
#
loop_
_entity_poly.entity_id
_entity_poly.type
_entity_poly.pdbx_seq_one_letter_code
_entity_poly.pdbx_strand_id
1 'polypeptide(L)'
;MTDFRNLFDIRIKNYFRHHNHFVDLLSVILFNGRQDTRIRLIQYVPTVKSTVLLTTNETIERTRDHLTHVMIDGKHCYVGVEHQSYNDQTMFQRIMEYDYLDYLQ
;
A
#
# COMPACT_ATOMS: atom_id res chain seq x y z
N MET A 1 18.23 12.11 -17.23
CA MET A 1 16.94 12.84 -17.23
C MET A 1 16.16 12.42 -15.99
N THR A 2 15.46 13.33 -15.31
CA THR A 2 14.57 12.96 -14.21
C THR A 2 13.36 12.22 -14.80
N ASP A 3 13.07 11.00 -14.37
CA ASP A 3 11.94 10.26 -14.92
C ASP A 3 10.63 10.77 -14.31
N PHE A 4 9.90 11.55 -15.09
CA PHE A 4 8.64 12.16 -14.69
C PHE A 4 7.53 11.13 -14.42
N ARG A 5 7.66 9.87 -14.87
CA ARG A 5 6.69 8.80 -14.59
C ARG A 5 6.56 8.58 -13.07
N ASN A 6 7.69 8.40 -12.40
CA ASN A 6 7.76 8.19 -10.95
C ASN A 6 7.38 9.44 -10.13
N LEU A 7 7.27 10.63 -10.75
CA LEU A 7 6.94 11.87 -10.03
C LEU A 7 5.50 11.87 -9.51
N PHE A 8 4.58 11.18 -10.20
CA PHE A 8 3.21 10.98 -9.72
C PHE A 8 3.20 10.07 -8.50
N ASP A 9 3.84 8.90 -8.59
CA ASP A 9 3.88 7.90 -7.52
C ASP A 9 4.55 8.47 -6.25
N ILE A 10 5.68 9.17 -6.41
CA ILE A 10 6.34 9.91 -5.32
C ILE A 10 5.42 10.97 -4.69
N ARG A 11 4.59 11.66 -5.49
CA ARG A 11 3.64 12.66 -4.97
C ARG A 11 2.50 12.02 -4.18
N ILE A 12 1.86 10.98 -4.71
CA ILE A 12 0.75 10.29 -4.03
C ILE A 12 1.24 9.57 -2.77
N LYS A 13 2.42 8.94 -2.83
CA LYS A 13 3.11 8.37 -1.66
C LYS A 13 3.39 9.43 -0.58
N ASN A 14 3.83 10.63 -0.94
CA ASN A 14 3.99 11.70 0.05
C ASN A 14 2.65 12.27 0.56
N TYR A 15 1.59 12.24 -0.26
CA TYR A 15 0.25 12.67 0.16
C TYR A 15 -0.32 11.76 1.27
N PHE A 16 -0.25 10.43 1.12
CA PHE A 16 -0.80 9.50 2.10
C PHE A 16 0.04 9.29 3.37
N ARG A 17 1.29 9.81 3.43
CA ARG A 17 2.08 9.87 4.67
C ARG A 17 1.40 10.68 5.77
N HIS A 18 0.49 11.59 5.40
CA HIS A 18 -0.35 12.30 6.36
C HIS A 18 -1.54 11.42 6.74
N HIS A 19 -1.49 10.86 7.95
CA HIS A 19 -2.49 9.93 8.51
C HIS A 19 -3.95 10.32 8.29
N ASN A 20 -4.28 11.62 8.33
CA ASN A 20 -5.64 12.13 8.08
C ASN A 20 -6.13 11.77 6.68
N HIS A 21 -5.34 12.01 5.62
CA HIS A 21 -5.74 11.72 4.23
C HIS A 21 -6.05 10.23 4.02
N PHE A 22 -5.38 9.34 4.77
CA PHE A 22 -5.64 7.90 4.74
C PHE A 22 -6.97 7.53 5.43
N VAL A 23 -7.27 8.18 6.56
CA VAL A 23 -8.56 8.01 7.27
C VAL A 23 -9.72 8.61 6.47
N ASP A 24 -9.51 9.74 5.80
CA ASP A 24 -10.49 10.37 4.91
C ASP A 24 -10.79 9.48 3.71
N LEU A 25 -9.76 8.92 3.06
CA LEU A 25 -9.91 7.94 1.97
C LEU A 25 -10.73 6.71 2.42
N LEU A 26 -10.40 6.12 3.57
CA LEU A 26 -11.15 4.99 4.12
C LEU A 26 -12.59 5.36 4.48
N SER A 27 -12.85 6.58 4.98
CA SER A 27 -14.20 7.08 5.27
C SER A 27 -15.03 7.20 3.99
N VAL A 28 -14.42 7.62 2.88
CA VAL A 28 -15.07 7.65 1.55
C VAL A 28 -15.38 6.23 1.07
N ILE A 29 -14.40 5.32 1.07
CA ILE A 29 -14.53 3.97 0.48
C ILE A 29 -15.46 3.06 1.27
N LEU A 30 -15.35 3.07 2.61
CA LEU A 30 -16.06 2.10 3.47
C LEU A 30 -17.38 2.64 4.04
N PHE A 31 -17.50 3.96 4.19
CA PHE A 31 -18.60 4.62 4.92
C PHE A 31 -19.27 5.76 4.14
N ASN A 32 -19.17 5.73 2.81
CA ASN A 32 -19.80 6.66 1.87
C ASN A 32 -19.52 8.15 2.20
N GLY A 33 -18.30 8.46 2.64
CA GLY A 33 -17.83 9.81 2.94
C GLY A 33 -18.30 10.36 4.29
N ARG A 34 -18.95 9.55 5.12
CA ARG A 34 -19.24 9.92 6.51
C ARG A 34 -17.97 9.75 7.34
N GLN A 35 -17.55 10.82 8.02
CA GLN A 35 -16.42 10.77 8.95
C GLN A 35 -16.77 9.85 10.12
N ASP A 36 -16.14 8.68 10.18
CA ASP A 36 -16.58 7.59 11.04
C ASP A 36 -15.59 7.27 12.17
N THR A 37 -16.03 7.42 13.42
CA THR A 37 -15.25 7.16 14.63
C THR A 37 -14.91 5.68 14.84
N ARG A 38 -15.48 4.79 14.02
CA ARG A 38 -15.20 3.35 13.98
C ARG A 38 -13.91 3.03 13.22
N ILE A 39 -13.35 3.98 12.44
CA ILE A 39 -11.96 3.92 11.97
C ILE A 39 -11.05 4.52 13.04
N ARG A 40 -9.98 3.82 13.42
CA ARG A 40 -8.81 4.41 14.09
C ARG A 40 -7.53 3.96 13.42
N LEU A 41 -6.72 4.88 12.95
CA LEU A 41 -5.38 4.56 12.46
C LEU A 41 -4.49 4.20 13.66
N ILE A 42 -3.86 3.03 13.62
CA ILE A 42 -2.98 2.56 14.71
C ILE A 42 -1.54 2.90 14.39
N GLN A 43 -1.05 2.51 13.21
CA GLN A 43 0.36 2.60 12.86
C GLN A 43 0.58 2.59 11.35
N TYR A 44 1.38 3.52 10.83
CA TYR A 44 2.01 3.37 9.51
C TYR A 44 3.08 2.27 9.58
N VAL A 45 2.99 1.27 8.70
CA VAL A 45 3.95 0.16 8.64
C VAL A 45 5.03 0.53 7.61
N PRO A 46 6.31 0.70 8.00
CA PRO A 46 7.37 1.04 7.05
C PRO A 46 7.66 -0.14 6.12
N THR A 47 7.14 -0.03 4.90
CA THR A 47 7.18 -1.04 3.86
C THR A 47 8.50 -1.01 3.09
N VAL A 48 9.55 -1.61 3.64
CA VAL A 48 10.76 -1.94 2.88
C VAL A 48 10.96 -3.44 2.96
N LYS A 49 10.47 -4.15 1.93
CA LYS A 49 10.78 -5.58 1.73
C LYS A 49 11.57 -5.74 0.44
N SER A 50 12.73 -6.38 0.52
CA SER A 50 13.40 -6.91 -0.67
C SER A 50 12.91 -8.35 -0.88
N THR A 51 12.67 -8.75 -2.12
CA THR A 51 12.14 -10.08 -2.43
C THR A 51 12.70 -10.59 -3.74
N VAL A 52 13.16 -11.82 -3.77
CA VAL A 52 13.59 -12.49 -5.01
C VAL A 52 12.37 -13.01 -5.75
N LEU A 53 12.24 -12.66 -7.03
CA LEU A 53 11.16 -13.15 -7.88
C LEU A 53 11.47 -14.60 -8.31
N LEU A 54 10.64 -15.57 -7.91
CA LEU A 54 10.89 -17.00 -8.19
C LEU A 54 10.95 -17.33 -9.70
N THR A 55 10.36 -16.49 -10.55
CA THR A 55 10.24 -16.69 -12.00
C THR A 55 11.43 -16.16 -12.81
N THR A 56 12.14 -15.14 -12.32
CA THR A 56 13.34 -14.57 -12.99
C THR A 56 14.62 -14.68 -12.17
N ASN A 57 14.51 -15.07 -10.89
CA ASN A 57 15.58 -15.12 -9.89
C ASN A 57 16.20 -13.73 -9.58
N GLU A 58 15.49 -12.65 -9.90
CA GLU A 58 15.91 -11.26 -9.67
C GLU A 58 15.47 -10.75 -8.30
N THR A 59 16.38 -10.09 -7.57
CA THR A 59 16.05 -9.38 -6.33
C THR A 59 15.37 -8.05 -6.65
N ILE A 60 14.07 -7.94 -6.37
CA ILE A 60 13.33 -6.68 -6.48
C ILE A 60 13.24 -6.05 -5.09
N GLU A 61 13.76 -4.83 -4.93
CA GLU A 61 13.46 -3.99 -3.76
C GLU A 61 12.05 -3.39 -3.91
N ARG A 62 11.20 -3.58 -2.89
CA ARG A 62 9.75 -3.39 -3.03
C ARG A 62 9.18 -2.59 -1.88
N THR A 63 9.03 -1.30 -2.15
CA THR A 63 8.23 -0.43 -1.30
C THR A 63 6.76 -0.60 -1.68
N ARG A 64 5.99 -1.47 -0.98
CA ARG A 64 4.51 -1.37 -0.95
C ARG A 64 4.18 0.08 -0.63
N ASP A 65 3.33 0.74 -1.41
CA ASP A 65 3.43 2.19 -1.53
C ASP A 65 2.95 2.91 -0.26
N HIS A 66 1.84 2.44 0.34
CA HIS A 66 1.46 2.60 1.74
C HIS A 66 0.92 1.29 2.31
N LEU A 67 1.31 0.93 3.54
CA LEU A 67 0.66 -0.10 4.35
C LEU A 67 0.36 0.47 5.74
N THR A 68 -0.89 0.39 6.15
CA THR A 68 -1.36 0.99 7.40
C THR A 68 -2.09 -0.05 8.24
N HIS A 69 -1.68 -0.19 9.49
CA HIS A 69 -2.44 -0.90 10.52
C HIS A 69 -3.55 0.02 11.03
N VAL A 70 -4.79 -0.42 10.87
CA VAL A 70 -6.00 0.31 11.29
C VAL A 70 -6.89 -0.58 12.14
N MET A 71 -7.67 0.03 13.02
CA MET A 71 -8.83 -0.60 13.64
C MET A 71 -10.08 -0.15 12.89
N ILE A 72 -10.92 -1.10 12.48
CA ILE A 72 -12.21 -0.85 11.85
C ILE A 72 -13.25 -1.68 12.60
N ASP A 73 -14.30 -1.06 13.13
CA ASP A 73 -15.35 -1.73 13.92
C ASP A 73 -14.80 -2.60 15.08
N GLY A 74 -13.72 -2.11 15.72
CA GLY A 74 -13.04 -2.81 16.82
C GLY A 74 -12.14 -3.97 16.39
N LYS A 75 -12.01 -4.25 15.09
CA LYS A 75 -11.15 -5.30 14.53
C LYS A 75 -9.86 -4.73 13.98
N HIS A 76 -8.74 -5.42 14.20
CA HIS A 76 -7.46 -5.09 13.58
C HIS A 76 -7.47 -5.47 12.09
N CYS A 77 -7.06 -4.54 11.23
CA CYS A 77 -6.97 -4.73 9.78
C CYS A 77 -5.69 -4.08 9.25
N TYR A 78 -5.10 -4.67 8.22
CA TYR A 78 -4.03 -4.03 7.44
C TYR A 78 -4.63 -3.57 6.11
N VAL A 79 -4.42 -2.30 5.77
CA VAL A 79 -4.83 -1.74 4.48
C VAL A 79 -3.58 -1.34 3.71
N GLY A 80 -3.36 -2.02 2.58
CA GLY A 80 -2.41 -1.57 1.57
C GLY A 80 -3.08 -0.59 0.61
N VAL A 81 -2.36 0.47 0.24
CA VAL A 81 -2.70 1.32 -0.91
C VAL A 81 -1.46 1.38 -1.79
N GLU A 82 -1.60 0.85 -3.00
CA GLU A 82 -0.57 0.87 -4.04
C GLU A 82 -0.96 1.95 -5.06
N HIS A 83 -0.01 2.75 -5.52
CA HIS A 83 -0.22 3.74 -6.58
C HIS A 83 0.61 3.33 -7.80
N GLN A 84 0.04 3.50 -9.00
CA GLN A 84 0.78 3.27 -10.24
C GLN A 84 0.45 4.35 -11.28
N SER A 85 1.49 5.01 -11.77
CA SER A 85 1.46 5.96 -12.87
C SER A 85 1.20 5.31 -14.25
N TYR A 86 1.21 3.98 -14.34
CA TYR A 86 0.91 3.19 -15.53
C TYR A 86 0.21 1.89 -15.16
N ASN A 87 -0.59 1.32 -16.08
CA ASN A 87 -1.29 0.06 -15.85
C ASN A 87 -0.32 -1.13 -16.03
N ASP A 88 0.30 -1.58 -14.94
CA ASP A 88 1.18 -2.74 -14.95
C ASP A 88 0.38 -4.04 -14.83
N GLN A 89 0.15 -4.70 -15.98
CA GLN A 89 -0.59 -5.96 -16.03
C GLN A 89 0.06 -7.11 -15.24
N THR A 90 1.35 -7.01 -14.86
CA THR A 90 2.01 -8.00 -13.99
C THR A 90 1.77 -7.75 -12.49
N MET A 91 1.12 -6.65 -12.11
CA MET A 91 0.89 -6.30 -10.70
C MET A 91 0.18 -7.40 -9.91
N PHE A 92 -0.90 -8.00 -10.45
CA PHE A 92 -1.65 -9.02 -9.71
C PHE A 92 -0.82 -10.28 -9.42
N GLN A 93 -0.04 -10.74 -10.41
CA GLN A 93 0.81 -11.93 -10.28
C GLN A 93 1.95 -11.65 -9.29
N ARG A 94 2.60 -10.49 -9.40
CA ARG A 94 3.62 -10.08 -8.42
C ARG A 94 3.02 -9.99 -7.01
N ILE A 95 1.85 -9.40 -6.80
CA ILE A 95 1.24 -9.34 -5.45
C ILE A 95 0.99 -10.75 -4.90
N MET A 96 0.48 -11.67 -5.71
CA MET A 96 0.30 -13.08 -5.34
C MET A 96 1.62 -13.75 -4.94
N GLU A 97 2.68 -13.58 -5.75
CA GLU A 97 4.02 -14.10 -5.47
C GLU A 97 4.62 -13.49 -4.19
N TYR A 98 4.27 -12.26 -3.83
CA TYR A 98 4.75 -11.61 -2.60
C TYR A 98 4.11 -12.18 -1.35
N ASP A 99 2.78 -12.22 -1.33
CA ASP A 99 2.05 -12.70 -0.15
C ASP A 99 2.33 -14.21 0.06
N TYR A 100 2.56 -14.97 -1.02
CA TYR A 100 3.08 -16.34 -0.95
C TYR A 100 4.49 -16.43 -0.31
N LEU A 101 5.43 -15.59 -0.74
CA LEU A 101 6.79 -15.58 -0.18
C LEU A 101 6.85 -15.08 1.27
N ASP A 102 5.93 -14.20 1.68
CA ASP A 102 5.75 -13.78 3.07
C ASP A 102 5.26 -14.92 4.00
N TYR A 103 4.66 -15.99 3.46
CA TYR A 103 4.32 -17.22 4.19
C TYR A 103 5.45 -18.28 4.20
N LEU A 104 6.58 -18.02 3.55
CA LEU A 104 7.74 -18.94 3.47
C LEU A 104 8.97 -18.44 4.27
N GLN A 105 8.81 -17.38 5.07
CA GLN A 105 9.82 -16.82 5.98
C GLN A 105 9.58 -17.23 7.44
#